data_AF-A0A256FBZ9-F1
#
_entry.id   AF-A0A256FBZ9-F1
#
_cell.length_a   1.000
_cell.length_b   1.000
_cell.length_c   1.000
_cell.angle_alpha   90.00
_cell.angle_beta   90.00
_cell.angle_gamma   90.00
#
_symmetry.space_group_name_H-M   'P 1'
#
loop_
_entity.id
_entity.type
_entity.pdbx_description
1 polymer ?
#
loop_
_entity_poly.entity_id
_entity_poly.type
_entity_poly.pdbx_seq_one_letter_code
_entity_poly.pdbx_strand_id
1 'polypeptide(L)' 'MKRFKSARHVQKFTSIHDPIYNIYYFPRNQFDAADHRELRQAATNMWREIACLKSA' A
#
# COMPACT_ATOMS: atom_id res chain seq x y z
N MET A 1 -6.14 8.82 17.08
CA MET A 1 -6.12 7.41 16.63
C MET A 1 -7.53 7.00 16.23
N LYS A 2 -7.72 6.32 15.09
CA LYS A 2 -9.03 5.74 14.73
C LYS A 2 -9.50 4.85 15.89
N ARG A 3 -10.72 5.06 16.37
CA ARG A 3 -11.31 4.23 17.43
C ARG A 3 -11.90 2.99 16.79
N PHE A 4 -11.42 1.82 17.18
CA PHE A 4 -11.95 0.53 16.74
C PHE A 4 -12.74 -0.11 17.87
N LYS A 5 -13.87 -0.75 17.53
CA LYS A 5 -14.77 -1.37 18.51
C LYS A 5 -14.17 -2.60 19.19
N SER A 6 -13.19 -3.26 18.57
CA SER A 6 -12.49 -4.42 19.15
C SER A 6 -11.14 -4.66 18.46
N ALA A 7 -10.27 -5.46 19.09
CA ALA A 7 -8.98 -5.86 18.52
C ALA A 7 -9.14 -6.55 17.14
N ARG A 8 -10.20 -7.35 16.95
CA ARG A 8 -10.49 -8.00 15.66
C ARG A 8 -10.76 -6.98 14.54
N HIS A 9 -11.41 -5.85 14.87
CA HIS A 9 -11.62 -4.78 13.88
C HIS A 9 -10.32 -4.07 13.52
N VAL A 10 -9.42 -3.85 14.49
CA VAL A 10 -8.07 -3.34 14.22
C VAL A 10 -7.34 -4.29 13.30
N GLN A 11 -7.31 -5.59 13.64
CA GLN A 11 -6.55 -6.58 12.89
C GLN A 11 -7.04 -6.74 11.45
N LYS A 12 -8.36 -6.75 11.23
CA LYS A 12 -8.92 -6.75 9.86
C LYS A 12 -8.58 -5.48 9.09
N PHE A 13 -8.54 -4.34 9.79
CA PHE A 13 -8.19 -3.07 9.17
C PHE A 13 -6.71 -3.06 8.78
N THR A 14 -5.80 -3.39 9.70
CA THR A 14 -4.36 -3.41 9.45
C THR A 14 -3.96 -4.50 8.47
N SER A 15 -4.60 -5.68 8.47
CA SER A 15 -4.29 -6.74 7.50
C SER A 15 -4.53 -6.32 6.04
N ILE A 16 -5.44 -5.39 5.80
CA ILE A 16 -5.74 -4.87 4.45
C ILE A 16 -4.91 -3.61 4.18
N HIS A 17 -4.82 -2.70 5.16
CA HIS A 17 -4.20 -1.39 4.97
C HIS A 17 -2.68 -1.38 5.11
N ASP A 18 -2.09 -2.25 5.92
CA ASP A 18 -0.63 -2.28 6.11
C ASP A 18 0.11 -2.67 4.83
N PRO A 19 -0.31 -3.70 4.05
CA PRO A 19 0.31 -4.00 2.77
C PRO A 19 0.23 -2.84 1.78
N ILE A 20 -0.93 -2.16 1.71
CA ILE A 20 -1.14 -0.98 0.85
C ILE A 20 -0.20 0.15 1.28
N TYR A 21 -0.12 0.46 2.57
CA TYR A 21 0.73 1.53 3.05
C TYR A 21 2.20 1.25 2.77
N ASN A 22 2.65 0.00 3.00
CA ASN A 22 4.05 -0.39 2.82
C ASN A 22 4.51 -0.24 1.35
N ILE A 23 3.69 -0.64 0.37
CA ILE A 23 4.08 -0.57 -1.05
C ILE A 23 4.01 0.84 -1.65
N TYR A 24 3.26 1.77 -1.02
CA TYR A 24 3.11 3.15 -1.50
C TYR A 24 3.85 4.18 -0.64
N TYR A 25 4.62 3.74 0.37
CA TYR A 25 5.38 4.64 1.22
C TYR A 25 6.72 5.02 0.55
N PHE A 26 6.76 6.23 -0.02
CA PHE A 26 7.95 6.83 -0.59
C PHE A 26 8.26 8.15 0.14
N PRO A 27 9.39 8.28 0.84
CA PRO A 27 9.79 9.53 1.48
C PRO A 27 9.87 10.69 0.47
N ARG A 28 9.06 11.73 0.68
CA ARG A 28 8.91 12.88 -0.23
C ARG A 28 10.19 13.69 -0.45
N ASN A 29 11.17 13.57 0.45
CA ASN A 29 12.43 14.31 0.41
C ASN A 29 13.61 13.49 -0.10
N GLN A 30 13.39 12.24 -0.51
CA GLN A 30 14.45 11.35 -0.99
C GLN A 30 14.41 11.10 -2.49
N PHE A 31 13.30 11.46 -3.14
CA PHE A 31 13.04 11.15 -4.54
C PHE A 31 12.57 12.39 -5.29
N ASP A 32 12.94 12.48 -6.55
CA ASP A 32 12.41 13.52 -7.42
C ASP A 32 11.03 13.14 -8.01
N ALA A 33 10.49 14.02 -8.84
CA ALA A 33 9.17 13.80 -9.44
C ALA A 33 9.12 12.63 -10.44
N ALA A 34 10.23 12.31 -11.11
CA ALA A 34 10.32 11.20 -12.04
C ALA A 34 10.37 9.87 -11.28
N ASP A 35 11.25 9.78 -10.28
CA ASP A 35 11.35 8.63 -9.37
C ASP A 35 9.99 8.30 -8.74
N HIS A 36 9.28 9.33 -8.26
CA HIS A 36 7.95 9.15 -7.68
C HIS A 36 6.92 8.56 -8.65
N ARG A 37 7.01 8.86 -9.96
CA ARG A 37 6.11 8.30 -10.98
C ARG A 37 6.44 6.84 -11.23
N GLU A 38 7.72 6.50 -11.36
CA GLU A 38 8.17 5.13 -11.58
C GLU A 38 7.83 4.23 -10.38
N LEU A 39 8.13 4.68 -9.16
CA LEU A 39 7.83 3.97 -7.93
C LEU A 39 6.32 3.74 -7.76
N ARG A 40 5.47 4.73 -8.12
CA ARG A 40 4.01 4.54 -8.12
C ARG A 40 3.53 3.53 -9.16
N GLN A 41 4.14 3.50 -10.34
CA GLN A 41 3.80 2.53 -11.38
C GLN A 41 4.18 1.11 -10.92
N ALA A 42 5.37 0.94 -10.35
CA ALA A 42 5.83 -0.32 -9.79
C ALA A 42 4.93 -0.81 -8.64
N ALA A 43 4.60 0.07 -7.68
CA ALA A 43 3.69 -0.23 -6.58
C ALA A 43 2.30 -0.66 -7.08
N THR A 44 1.79 -0.03 -8.13
CA THR A 44 0.49 -0.38 -8.73
C THR A 44 0.53 -1.75 -9.40
N ASN A 45 1.63 -2.10 -10.06
CA ASN A 45 1.81 -3.42 -10.64
C ASN A 45 1.90 -4.51 -9.56
N MET A 46 2.65 -4.25 -8.48
CA MET A 46 2.76 -5.13 -7.31
C MET A 46 1.40 -5.30 -6.61
N TRP A 47 0.64 -4.21 -6.46
CA TRP A 47 -0.70 -4.28 -5.87
C TRP A 47 -1.63 -5.18 -6.69
N ARG A 48 -1.58 -5.12 -8.02
CA ARG A 48 -2.36 -6.01 -8.90
C ARG A 48 -2.00 -7.48 -8.71
N GLU A 49 -0.73 -7.80 -8.45
CA GLU A 49 -0.30 -9.16 -8.13
C GLU A 49 -0.85 -9.62 -6.78
N ILE A 50 -0.69 -8.81 -5.73
CA ILE A 50 -1.18 -9.10 -4.38
C ILE A 50 -2.70 -9.26 -4.35
N ALA A 51 -3.42 -8.42 -5.10
CA ALA A 51 -4.87 -8.47 -5.20
C ALA A 51 -5.38 -9.56 -6.16
N CYS A 52 -4.50 -10.40 -6.72
CA CYS A 52 -4.83 -11.42 -7.72
C CYS A 52 -5.59 -10.86 -8.93
N LEU A 53 -5.30 -9.61 -9.30
CA LEU A 53 -5.92 -8.90 -10.43
C LEU A 53 -5.10 -9.03 -11.73
N LYS A 54 -3.93 -9.65 -11.70
CA LYS A 54 -3.26 -10.12 -12.92
C LYS A 54 -3.92 -11.42 -13.37
N SER A 55 -4.55 -11.39 -14.54
CA SER A 55 -4.93 -12.61 -15.25
C SER A 55 -3.67 -13.43 -15.55
N ALA A 56 -3.77 -14.75 -15.39
CA ALA A 56 -2.73 -15.71 -15.77
C ALA A 56 -2.35 -15.61 -17.25
#